data_AF-A0A078RBG4-F1
#
_entry.id   AF-A0A078RBG4-F1
#
_cell.length_a   1.000
_cell.length_b   1.000
_cell.length_c   1.000
_cell.angle_alpha   90.00
_cell.angle_beta   90.00
_cell.angle_gamma   90.00
#
_symmetry.space_group_name_H-M   'P 1'
#
loop_
_entity.id
_entity.type
_entity.pdbx_description
1 polymer ?
#
loop_
_entity_poly.entity_id
_entity_poly.type
_entity_poly.pdbx_seq_one_letter_code
_entity_poly.pdbx_strand_id
1 'polypeptide(L)'
;MNIEIFETYLRQGNMAENTIAAYLYAVKEYYSRHKELNKRNLLVYKTYLIEKFKPKTVNLRIQAMNKYLDSVGKSRLRLKSVKVQQRSYLENVISNADYAFLKNKLKKEENQEWYFVVRFLAATGARVSELIQMKVEHVQMGYFDIYTKGGKIRRIYIPKTLRKEATEWLGKANRITGYLFLNRFGERITTRGIAQQLKNYAAKYGLNEKVVYPHSFRHRFAKNFLEKFNDISLLADLMGHESIETTRIYLRRSSAEQQEIVDKVITW
;
A
#
# COMPACT_ATOMS: atom_id res chain seq x y z
N MET A 1 -7.74 29.93 -17.28
CA MET A 1 -7.60 28.73 -16.45
C MET A 1 -7.37 29.20 -15.02
N ASN A 2 -8.30 28.96 -14.09
CA ASN A 2 -8.15 29.40 -12.70
C ASN A 2 -7.82 28.21 -11.79
N ILE A 3 -6.53 27.84 -11.76
CA ILE A 3 -6.02 26.69 -11.00
C ILE A 3 -6.10 26.92 -9.49
N GLU A 4 -5.89 28.17 -9.04
CA GLU A 4 -5.93 28.53 -7.63
C GLU A 4 -7.33 28.34 -7.04
N ILE A 5 -8.37 28.74 -7.78
CA ILE A 5 -9.76 28.46 -7.38
C ILE A 5 -10.02 26.95 -7.27
N PHE A 6 -9.49 26.15 -8.20
CA PHE A 6 -9.66 24.70 -8.15
C PHE A 6 -8.91 24.09 -6.96
N GLU A 7 -7.68 24.55 -6.68
CA GLU A 7 -6.93 24.10 -5.51
C GLU A 7 -7.69 24.39 -4.21
N THR A 8 -8.20 25.61 -4.05
CA THR A 8 -9.03 26.00 -2.89
C THR A 8 -10.27 25.12 -2.78
N TYR A 9 -10.97 24.86 -3.89
CA TYR A 9 -12.11 23.95 -3.92
C TYR A 9 -11.76 22.52 -3.45
N LEU A 10 -10.58 22.01 -3.83
CA LEU A 10 -10.12 20.68 -3.39
C LEU A 10 -9.77 20.67 -1.90
N ARG A 11 -9.13 21.73 -1.39
CA ARG A 11 -8.78 21.90 0.03
C ARG A 11 -10.02 21.99 0.91
N GLN A 12 -11.01 22.78 0.51
CA GLN A 12 -12.32 22.87 1.19
C GLN A 12 -13.05 21.52 1.21
N GLY A 13 -12.81 20.67 0.21
CA GLY A 13 -13.29 19.29 0.19
C GLY A 13 -12.51 18.30 1.06
N ASN A 14 -11.58 18.76 1.91
CA ASN A 14 -10.73 17.93 2.78
C ASN A 14 -9.99 16.82 2.03
N MET A 15 -9.56 17.08 0.79
CA MET A 15 -8.75 16.14 0.03
C MET A 15 -7.32 16.08 0.56
N ALA A 16 -6.71 14.90 0.49
CA ALA A 16 -5.30 14.74 0.88
C ALA A 16 -4.38 15.48 -0.09
N GLU A 17 -3.30 16.10 0.41
CA GLU A 17 -2.33 16.87 -0.40
C GLU A 17 -1.85 16.13 -1.65
N ASN A 18 -1.52 14.84 -1.52
CA ASN A 18 -1.07 14.01 -2.64
C ASN A 18 -2.15 13.88 -3.74
N THR A 19 -3.43 13.86 -3.33
CA THR A 19 -4.57 13.82 -4.26
C THR A 19 -4.75 15.18 -4.94
N ILE A 20 -4.62 16.27 -4.18
CA ILE A 20 -4.66 17.64 -4.71
C ILE A 20 -3.58 17.80 -5.78
N ALA A 21 -2.32 17.49 -5.46
CA ALA A 21 -1.21 17.57 -6.41
C ALA A 21 -1.46 16.77 -7.70
N ALA A 22 -1.97 15.53 -7.58
CA ALA A 22 -2.30 14.70 -8.73
C ALA A 22 -3.43 15.30 -9.59
N TYR A 23 -4.43 15.92 -8.95
CA TYR A 23 -5.58 16.51 -9.64
C TYR A 23 -5.18 17.79 -10.36
N LEU A 24 -4.42 18.66 -9.69
CA LEU A 24 -3.87 19.87 -10.28
C LEU A 24 -2.98 19.53 -11.49
N TYR A 25 -2.15 18.50 -11.38
CA TYR A 25 -1.34 18.03 -12.50
C TYR A 25 -2.19 17.62 -13.71
N ALA A 26 -3.25 16.84 -13.50
CA ALA A 26 -4.14 16.39 -14.58
C ALA A 26 -4.81 17.58 -15.29
N VAL A 27 -5.29 18.57 -14.52
CA VAL A 27 -5.91 19.77 -15.09
C VAL A 27 -4.89 20.62 -15.85
N LYS A 28 -3.68 20.80 -15.31
CA LYS A 28 -2.57 21.49 -16.01
C LYS A 28 -2.23 20.81 -17.33
N GLU A 29 -2.14 19.48 -17.34
CA GLU A 29 -1.85 18.70 -18.55
C GLU A 29 -2.98 18.76 -19.58
N TYR A 30 -4.25 18.82 -19.14
CA TYR A 30 -5.36 19.07 -20.06
C TYR A 30 -5.20 20.43 -20.76
N TYR A 31 -4.95 21.49 -20.00
CA TYR A 31 -4.86 22.84 -20.54
C TYR A 31 -3.59 23.13 -21.35
N SER A 32 -2.51 22.36 -21.15
CA SER A 32 -1.35 22.43 -22.04
C SER A 32 -1.63 21.86 -23.44
N ARG A 33 -2.70 21.07 -23.60
CA ARG A 33 -3.08 20.43 -24.86
C ARG A 33 -4.32 21.05 -25.50
N HIS A 34 -5.24 21.54 -24.68
CA HIS A 34 -6.53 22.05 -25.13
C HIS A 34 -6.83 23.39 -24.47
N LYS A 35 -7.03 24.44 -25.27
CA LYS A 35 -7.39 25.78 -24.78
C LYS A 35 -8.82 25.82 -24.23
N GLU A 36 -9.74 25.11 -24.87
CA GLU A 36 -11.16 25.13 -24.53
C GLU A 36 -11.63 23.90 -23.76
N LEU A 37 -12.56 24.11 -22.84
CA LEU A 37 -13.21 23.07 -22.05
C LEU A 37 -14.60 22.74 -22.64
N ASN A 38 -14.62 21.79 -23.56
CA ASN A 38 -15.80 21.31 -24.27
C ASN A 38 -15.79 19.76 -24.40
N LYS A 39 -16.91 19.16 -24.81
CA LYS A 39 -17.06 17.69 -24.85
C LYS A 39 -16.06 17.02 -25.79
N ARG A 40 -15.83 17.63 -26.96
CA ARG A 40 -14.91 17.11 -27.99
C ARG A 40 -13.49 17.03 -27.46
N ASN A 41 -12.97 18.11 -26.88
CA ASN A 41 -11.61 18.16 -26.33
C ASN A 41 -11.44 17.21 -25.15
N LEU A 42 -12.45 17.08 -24.29
CA LEU A 42 -12.43 16.11 -23.19
C LEU A 42 -12.34 14.66 -23.68
N LEU A 43 -13.02 14.32 -24.78
CA LEU A 43 -12.93 13.00 -25.39
C LEU A 43 -11.56 12.77 -26.04
N VAL A 44 -11.02 13.76 -26.77
CA VAL A 44 -9.66 13.68 -27.34
C VAL A 44 -8.61 13.49 -26.25
N TYR A 45 -8.71 14.25 -25.15
CA TYR A 45 -7.82 14.08 -24.01
C TYR A 45 -7.94 12.68 -23.40
N LYS A 46 -9.16 12.16 -23.25
CA LYS A 46 -9.38 10.79 -22.78
C LYS A 46 -8.70 9.75 -23.68
N THR A 47 -8.81 9.90 -25.00
CA THR A 47 -8.14 9.01 -25.97
C THR A 47 -6.63 9.06 -25.80
N TYR A 48 -6.05 10.26 -25.75
CA TYR A 48 -4.62 10.45 -25.46
C TYR A 48 -4.19 9.76 -24.15
N LEU A 49 -5.00 9.88 -23.10
CA LEU A 49 -4.70 9.22 -21.82
C LEU A 49 -4.67 7.70 -21.96
N ILE A 50 -5.62 7.11 -22.68
CA ILE A 50 -5.72 5.66 -22.91
C ILE A 50 -4.50 5.14 -23.68
N GLU A 51 -4.04 5.89 -24.69
CA GLU A 51 -2.89 5.51 -25.51
C GLU A 51 -1.56 5.58 -24.75
N LYS A 52 -1.42 6.51 -23.80
CA LYS A 52 -0.14 6.79 -23.13
C LYS A 52 0.00 6.18 -21.75
N PHE A 53 -1.10 5.89 -21.05
CA PHE A 53 -1.04 5.52 -19.63
C PHE A 53 -1.81 4.25 -19.31
N LYS A 54 -1.38 3.57 -18.24
CA LYS A 54 -2.11 2.43 -17.69
C LYS A 54 -3.50 2.86 -17.23
N PRO A 55 -4.54 1.99 -17.36
CA PRO A 55 -5.92 2.35 -17.06
C PRO A 55 -6.17 2.98 -15.67
N LYS A 56 -5.40 2.57 -14.65
CA LYS A 56 -5.47 3.17 -13.30
C LYS A 56 -5.11 4.66 -13.31
N THR A 57 -4.05 5.03 -14.01
CA THR A 57 -3.63 6.42 -14.18
C THR A 57 -4.64 7.20 -15.02
N VAL A 58 -5.18 6.59 -16.07
CA VAL A 58 -6.25 7.18 -16.89
C VAL A 58 -7.47 7.52 -16.03
N ASN A 59 -7.94 6.57 -15.22
CA ASN A 59 -9.09 6.79 -14.35
C ASN A 59 -8.85 7.84 -13.27
N LEU A 60 -7.63 7.93 -12.71
CA LEU A 60 -7.26 9.00 -11.78
C LEU A 60 -7.36 10.38 -12.45
N ARG A 61 -6.83 10.52 -13.67
CA ARG A 61 -6.89 11.80 -14.41
C ARG A 61 -8.30 12.14 -14.88
N ILE A 62 -9.10 11.15 -15.27
CA ILE A 62 -10.54 11.33 -15.55
C ILE A 62 -11.26 11.83 -14.29
N GLN A 63 -10.97 11.25 -13.12
CA GLN A 63 -11.57 11.67 -11.86
C GLN A 63 -11.18 13.12 -11.51
N ALA A 64 -9.91 13.49 -11.70
CA ALA A 64 -9.44 14.86 -11.54
C ALA A 64 -10.18 15.84 -12.46
N MET A 65 -10.29 15.52 -13.76
CA MET A 65 -11.03 16.33 -14.71
C MET A 65 -12.52 16.43 -14.36
N ASN A 66 -13.15 15.35 -13.91
CA ASN A 66 -14.54 15.38 -13.45
C ASN A 66 -14.71 16.27 -12.22
N LYS A 67 -13.77 16.24 -11.27
CA LYS A 67 -13.80 17.10 -10.08
C LYS A 67 -13.60 18.57 -10.45
N TYR A 68 -12.77 18.86 -11.45
CA TYR A 68 -12.61 20.20 -12.01
C TYR A 68 -13.87 20.67 -12.74
N LEU A 69 -14.52 19.80 -13.50
CA LEU A 69 -15.79 20.11 -14.15
C LEU A 69 -16.87 20.47 -13.13
N ASP A 70 -16.91 19.79 -11.98
CA ASP A 70 -17.82 20.14 -10.89
C ASP A 70 -17.49 21.53 -10.31
N SER A 71 -16.21 21.85 -10.10
CA SER A 71 -15.81 23.15 -9.52
C SER A 71 -16.12 24.34 -10.43
N VAL A 72 -16.27 24.13 -11.73
CA VAL A 72 -16.61 25.18 -12.71
C VAL A 72 -18.07 25.10 -13.20
N GLY A 73 -18.93 24.31 -12.55
CA GLY A 73 -20.35 24.19 -12.88
C GLY A 73 -20.67 23.45 -14.19
N LYS A 74 -19.71 22.68 -14.73
CA LYS A 74 -19.83 21.95 -16.00
C LYS A 74 -19.98 20.43 -15.82
N SER A 75 -20.64 19.98 -14.75
CA SER A 75 -20.83 18.56 -14.42
C SER A 75 -21.50 17.73 -15.54
N ARG A 76 -22.25 18.35 -16.45
CA ARG A 76 -22.83 17.67 -17.64
C ARG A 76 -21.76 17.13 -18.61
N LEU A 77 -20.53 17.66 -18.58
CA LEU A 77 -19.45 17.25 -19.47
C LEU A 77 -18.63 16.05 -18.98
N ARG A 78 -18.96 15.49 -17.81
CA ARG A 78 -18.20 14.40 -17.16
C ARG A 78 -17.86 13.26 -18.11
N LEU A 79 -16.69 12.69 -17.88
CA LEU A 79 -16.15 11.55 -18.59
C LEU A 79 -16.40 10.27 -17.79
N LYS A 80 -16.86 9.23 -18.48
CA LYS A 80 -16.95 7.88 -17.90
C LYS A 80 -15.54 7.30 -17.73
N SER A 81 -15.30 6.67 -16.59
CA SER A 81 -14.08 5.89 -16.35
C SER A 81 -13.93 4.76 -17.36
N VAL A 82 -12.69 4.39 -17.66
CA VAL A 82 -12.37 3.19 -18.43
C VAL A 82 -12.63 1.98 -17.54
N LYS A 83 -13.37 0.99 -18.06
CA LYS A 83 -13.59 -0.28 -17.35
C LYS A 83 -12.28 -1.05 -17.32
N VAL A 84 -11.85 -1.47 -16.14
CA VAL A 84 -10.65 -2.26 -15.95
C VAL A 84 -11.07 -3.56 -15.30
N GLN A 85 -10.77 -4.68 -15.95
CA GLN A 85 -10.94 -5.97 -15.30
C GLN A 85 -9.95 -6.07 -14.15
N GLN A 86 -10.45 -6.37 -12.94
CA GLN A 86 -9.56 -6.63 -11.83
C GLN A 86 -8.80 -7.92 -12.11
N ARG A 87 -7.46 -7.85 -12.13
CA ARG A 87 -6.61 -9.03 -12.28
C ARG A 87 -6.94 -10.03 -11.18
N SER A 88 -7.07 -11.30 -11.51
CA SER A 88 -7.44 -12.39 -10.60
C SER A 88 -6.31 -12.84 -9.67
N TYR A 89 -5.11 -12.29 -9.77
CA TYR A 89 -3.96 -12.76 -9.00
C TYR A 89 -3.09 -11.61 -8.50
N LEU A 90 -2.34 -11.89 -7.43
CA LEU A 90 -1.32 -10.99 -6.90
C LEU A 90 -0.02 -11.19 -7.65
N GLU A 91 0.49 -10.12 -8.24
CA GLU A 91 1.85 -10.11 -8.77
C GLU A 91 2.84 -9.70 -7.68
N ASN A 92 4.06 -10.23 -7.79
CA ASN A 92 5.23 -9.78 -7.03
C ASN A 92 5.13 -9.94 -5.50
N VAL A 93 4.52 -11.04 -5.04
CA VAL A 93 4.56 -11.43 -3.63
C VAL A 93 5.84 -12.23 -3.38
N ILE A 94 6.61 -11.84 -2.37
CA ILE A 94 7.82 -12.52 -1.93
C ILE A 94 7.46 -13.96 -1.54
N SER A 95 8.29 -14.96 -1.88
CA SER A 95 8.08 -16.36 -1.49
C SER A 95 8.53 -16.63 -0.06
N ASN A 96 8.02 -17.68 0.60
CA ASN A 96 8.37 -17.93 2.01
C ASN A 96 9.87 -18.21 2.16
N ALA A 97 10.43 -18.89 1.16
CA ALA A 97 11.87 -19.13 1.02
C ALA A 97 12.64 -17.80 0.93
N ASP A 98 12.26 -16.89 0.03
CA ASP A 98 12.94 -15.60 -0.14
C ASP A 98 12.86 -14.73 1.11
N TYR A 99 11.69 -14.71 1.77
CA TYR A 99 11.50 -14.00 3.04
C TYR A 99 12.42 -14.57 4.13
N ALA A 100 12.45 -15.90 4.28
CA ALA A 100 13.29 -16.56 5.27
C ALA A 100 14.77 -16.32 4.98
N PHE A 101 15.19 -16.43 3.71
CA PHE A 101 16.54 -16.17 3.26
C PHE A 101 16.97 -14.73 3.56
N LEU A 102 16.18 -13.73 3.14
CA LEU A 102 16.47 -12.30 3.39
C LEU A 102 16.62 -12.02 4.89
N LYS A 103 15.64 -12.46 5.69
CA LYS A 103 15.65 -12.29 7.15
C LYS A 103 16.91 -12.93 7.76
N ASN A 104 17.24 -14.15 7.39
CA ASN A 104 18.36 -14.89 7.97
C ASN A 104 19.71 -14.28 7.56
N LYS A 105 19.84 -13.80 6.31
CA LYS A 105 21.02 -13.07 5.83
C LYS A 105 21.25 -11.77 6.58
N LEU A 106 20.21 -10.95 6.75
CA LEU A 106 20.28 -9.72 7.54
C LEU A 106 20.71 -9.98 8.97
N LYS A 107 20.19 -11.04 9.60
CA LYS A 107 20.58 -11.45 10.96
C LYS A 107 22.04 -11.90 11.03
N LYS A 108 22.51 -12.66 10.04
CA LYS A 108 23.89 -13.16 9.96
C LYS A 108 24.91 -12.04 9.76
N GLU A 109 24.55 -11.00 9.01
CA GLU A 109 25.40 -9.81 8.80
C GLU A 109 25.23 -8.76 9.92
N GLU A 110 24.67 -9.14 11.07
CA GLU A 110 24.43 -8.28 12.24
C GLU A 110 23.61 -7.02 11.97
N ASN A 111 22.86 -7.01 10.87
CA ASN A 111 22.06 -5.88 10.47
C ASN A 111 20.68 -5.90 11.15
N GLN A 112 20.68 -5.68 12.46
CA GLN A 112 19.51 -5.84 13.33
C GLN A 112 18.35 -4.90 12.94
N GLU A 113 18.64 -3.63 12.64
CA GLU A 113 17.62 -2.65 12.25
C GLU A 113 16.78 -3.19 11.07
N TRP A 114 17.45 -3.63 9.99
CA TRP A 114 16.77 -4.13 8.79
C TRP A 114 16.18 -5.52 8.98
N TYR A 115 16.79 -6.37 9.82
CA TYR A 115 16.16 -7.62 10.27
C TYR A 115 14.78 -7.33 10.90
N PHE A 116 14.70 -6.36 11.80
CA PHE A 116 13.43 -5.98 12.43
C PHE A 116 12.49 -5.28 11.46
N VAL A 117 12.95 -4.42 10.54
CA VAL A 117 12.09 -3.85 9.48
C VAL A 117 11.38 -4.97 8.70
N VAL A 118 12.13 -5.97 8.23
CA VAL A 118 11.59 -7.11 7.47
C VAL A 118 10.64 -7.95 8.33
N ARG A 119 10.99 -8.22 9.60
CA ARG A 119 10.14 -8.95 10.55
C ARG A 119 8.81 -8.24 10.78
N PHE A 120 8.80 -6.95 11.07
CA PHE A 120 7.59 -6.19 11.35
C PHE A 120 6.70 -6.09 10.11
N LEU A 121 7.26 -5.82 8.92
CA LEU A 121 6.51 -5.80 7.66
C LEU A 121 5.76 -7.12 7.40
N ALA A 122 6.41 -8.25 7.68
CA ALA A 122 5.85 -9.58 7.41
C ALA A 122 4.91 -10.11 8.51
N ALA A 123 5.05 -9.64 9.75
CA ALA A 123 4.37 -10.21 10.92
C ALA A 123 3.19 -9.38 11.44
N THR A 124 3.10 -8.10 11.09
CA THR A 124 2.05 -7.20 11.62
C THR A 124 0.98 -6.87 10.60
N GLY A 125 1.23 -7.14 9.32
CA GLY A 125 0.38 -6.69 8.22
C GLY A 125 0.36 -5.18 8.03
N ALA A 126 1.16 -4.38 8.74
CA ALA A 126 1.15 -2.91 8.65
C ALA A 126 1.47 -2.39 7.23
N ARG A 127 0.90 -1.24 6.86
CA ARG A 127 1.40 -0.46 5.71
C ARG A 127 2.74 0.17 6.08
N VAL A 128 3.61 0.42 5.10
CA VAL A 128 4.90 1.08 5.35
C VAL A 128 4.75 2.46 6.00
N SER A 129 3.71 3.20 5.63
CA SER A 129 3.39 4.50 6.22
C SER A 129 2.98 4.42 7.69
N GLU A 130 2.49 3.27 8.13
CA GLU A 130 2.10 2.99 9.51
C GLU A 130 3.29 2.44 10.30
N LEU A 131 4.10 1.57 9.68
CA LEU A 131 5.33 1.03 10.24
C LEU A 131 6.28 2.13 10.71
N ILE A 132 6.50 3.17 9.88
CA ILE A 132 7.41 4.27 10.23
C ILE A 132 6.91 5.11 11.41
N GLN A 133 5.64 4.99 11.79
CA GLN A 133 5.07 5.68 12.97
C GLN A 133 5.15 4.84 14.24
N MET A 134 5.51 3.55 14.13
CA MET A 134 5.69 2.72 15.31
C MET A 134 6.84 3.25 16.16
N LYS A 135 6.70 3.12 17.47
CA LYS A 135 7.68 3.56 18.46
C LYS A 135 8.01 2.41 19.41
N VAL A 136 9.07 2.57 20.19
CA VAL A 136 9.53 1.58 21.18
C VAL A 136 8.41 1.21 22.17
N GLU A 137 7.62 2.21 22.59
CA GLU A 137 6.52 2.04 23.55
C GLU A 137 5.43 1.09 23.00
N HIS A 138 5.19 1.11 21.68
CA HIS A 138 4.24 0.19 21.05
C HIS A 138 4.73 -1.26 21.10
N VAL A 139 6.04 -1.51 21.03
CA VAL A 139 6.61 -2.86 21.18
C VAL A 139 6.40 -3.37 22.61
N GLN A 140 6.62 -2.51 23.60
CA GLN A 140 6.40 -2.81 25.02
C GLN A 140 4.93 -3.09 25.31
N MET A 141 4.02 -2.28 24.78
CA MET A 141 2.56 -2.46 24.93
C MET A 141 2.02 -3.65 24.11
N GLY A 142 2.64 -3.92 22.96
CA GLY A 142 2.31 -5.02 22.06
C GLY A 142 1.29 -4.70 20.98
N TYR A 143 0.91 -3.44 20.82
CA TYR A 143 0.05 -2.99 19.74
C TYR A 143 0.30 -1.52 19.39
N PHE A 144 -0.19 -1.11 18.22
CA PHE A 144 -0.19 0.27 17.74
C PHE A 144 -1.56 0.64 17.18
N ASP A 145 -2.23 1.61 17.79
CA ASP A 145 -3.55 2.09 17.36
C ASP A 145 -3.42 3.21 16.33
N ILE A 146 -4.19 3.10 15.24
CA ILE A 146 -4.18 4.03 14.12
C ILE A 146 -5.56 4.63 13.94
N TYR A 147 -5.61 5.95 13.88
CA TYR A 147 -6.79 6.69 13.49
C TYR A 147 -6.97 6.65 11.98
N THR A 148 -8.11 6.14 11.54
CA THR A 148 -8.49 6.07 10.12
C THR A 148 -9.48 7.19 9.79
N LYS A 149 -9.75 7.38 8.49
CA LYS A 149 -10.75 8.36 8.04
C LYS A 149 -12.12 8.06 8.66
N GLY A 150 -12.80 9.10 9.14
CA GLY A 150 -14.09 8.97 9.82
C GLY A 150 -14.00 8.62 11.30
N GLY A 151 -12.84 8.80 11.95
CA GLY A 151 -12.70 8.68 13.40
C GLY A 151 -12.59 7.24 13.93
N LYS A 152 -12.57 6.23 13.05
CA LYS A 152 -12.43 4.83 13.46
C LYS A 152 -10.99 4.52 13.86
N ILE A 153 -10.83 3.80 14.98
CA ILE A 153 -9.54 3.30 15.45
C ILE A 153 -9.33 1.88 14.93
N ARG A 154 -8.15 1.60 14.38
CA ARG A 154 -7.72 0.25 14.02
C ARG A 154 -6.44 -0.10 14.78
N ARG A 155 -6.45 -1.23 15.46
CA ARG A 155 -5.31 -1.77 16.19
C ARG A 155 -4.43 -2.65 15.30
N ILE A 156 -3.12 -2.39 15.27
CA ILE A 156 -2.12 -3.31 14.75
C ILE A 156 -1.52 -4.07 15.92
N TYR A 157 -1.63 -5.40 15.91
CA TYR A 157 -1.03 -6.25 16.92
C TYR A 157 0.42 -6.59 16.57
N ILE A 158 1.30 -6.56 17.59
CA ILE A 158 2.70 -6.99 17.46
C ILE A 158 2.81 -8.37 18.14
N PRO A 159 3.09 -9.45 17.39
CA PRO A 159 3.12 -10.80 17.94
C PRO A 159 4.08 -10.95 19.12
N LYS A 160 3.70 -11.75 20.14
CA LYS A 160 4.49 -11.95 21.37
C LYS A 160 5.95 -12.32 21.10
N THR A 161 6.20 -13.22 20.16
CA THR A 161 7.56 -13.66 19.78
C THR A 161 8.38 -12.53 19.17
N LEU A 162 7.77 -11.72 18.29
CA LEU A 162 8.41 -10.54 17.72
C LEU A 162 8.70 -9.47 18.78
N ARG A 163 7.78 -9.25 19.72
CA ARG A 163 8.00 -8.33 20.85
C ARG A 163 9.21 -8.74 21.67
N LYS A 164 9.29 -10.01 22.08
CA LYS A 164 10.41 -10.53 22.88
C LYS A 164 11.75 -10.26 22.19
N GLU A 165 11.90 -10.68 20.93
CA GLU A 165 13.13 -10.46 20.17
C GLU A 165 13.45 -8.95 19.99
N ALA A 166 12.44 -8.13 19.72
CA ALA A 166 12.63 -6.69 19.53
C ALA A 166 13.03 -5.99 20.83
N THR A 167 12.45 -6.37 21.97
CA THR A 167 12.83 -5.83 23.30
C THR A 167 14.28 -6.16 23.64
N GLU A 168 14.74 -7.39 23.36
CA GLU A 168 16.15 -7.78 23.57
C GLU A 168 17.10 -6.94 22.69
N TRP A 169 16.75 -6.71 21.42
CA TRP A 169 17.52 -5.86 20.53
C TRP A 169 17.57 -4.39 20.99
N LEU A 170 16.42 -3.83 21.36
CA LEU A 170 16.31 -2.45 21.83
C LEU A 170 17.09 -2.25 23.15
N GLY A 171 17.07 -3.25 24.04
CA GLY A 171 17.87 -3.25 25.27
C GLY A 171 19.37 -3.20 24.99
N LYS A 172 19.87 -4.02 24.05
CA LYS A 172 21.29 -3.99 23.62
C LYS A 172 21.69 -2.66 22.98
N ALA A 173 20.76 -2.01 22.29
CA ALA A 173 20.96 -0.69 21.69
C ALA A 173 20.75 0.48 22.68
N ASN A 174 20.39 0.19 23.94
CA ASN A 174 20.02 1.17 24.97
C ASN A 174 18.91 2.15 24.52
N ARG A 175 17.95 1.66 23.72
CA ARG A 175 16.84 2.45 23.14
C ARG A 175 15.53 2.18 23.88
N ILE A 176 15.14 3.12 24.74
CA ILE A 176 13.92 2.99 25.59
C ILE A 176 12.70 3.74 25.06
N THR A 177 12.88 4.71 24.15
CA THR A 177 11.80 5.56 23.61
C THR A 177 12.07 5.97 22.16
N GLY A 178 11.06 6.55 21.51
CA GLY A 178 11.16 7.16 20.20
C GLY A 178 10.77 6.22 19.06
N TYR A 179 10.88 6.73 17.82
CA TYR A 179 10.50 5.97 16.62
C TYR A 179 11.28 4.66 16.52
N LEU A 180 10.58 3.56 16.24
CA LEU A 180 11.17 2.22 16.22
C LEU A 180 12.27 2.13 15.16
N PHE A 181 12.01 2.68 13.97
CA PHE A 181 12.93 2.63 12.84
C PHE A 181 13.47 4.01 12.47
N LEU A 182 14.79 4.12 12.42
CA LEU A 182 15.49 5.38 12.19
C LEU A 182 16.27 5.37 10.86
N ASN A 183 16.52 6.57 10.33
CA ASN A 183 17.47 6.79 9.26
C ASN A 183 18.91 6.86 9.84
N ARG A 184 19.90 6.97 8.95
CA ARG A 184 21.32 7.10 9.35
C ARG A 184 21.66 8.35 10.19
N PHE A 185 20.74 9.31 10.26
CA PHE A 185 20.87 10.55 11.02
C PHE A 185 20.13 10.49 12.38
N GLY A 186 19.55 9.33 12.74
CA GLY A 186 18.81 9.17 13.99
C GLY A 186 17.37 9.68 13.95
N GLU A 187 16.86 10.10 12.80
CA GLU A 187 15.49 10.58 12.64
C GLU A 187 14.56 9.48 12.11
N ARG A 188 13.24 9.69 12.16
CA ARG A 188 12.27 8.74 11.59
C ARG A 188 12.57 8.42 10.12
N ILE A 189 12.74 7.14 9.80
CA ILE A 189 12.94 6.72 8.41
C ILE A 189 11.71 7.04 7.53
N THR A 190 11.95 7.42 6.28
CA THR A 190 10.86 7.68 5.32
C THR A 190 10.37 6.41 4.65
N THR A 191 9.13 6.41 4.15
CA THR A 191 8.58 5.30 3.37
C THR A 191 9.42 4.99 2.12
N ARG A 192 9.93 6.04 1.45
CA ARG A 192 10.85 5.91 0.32
C ARG A 192 12.19 5.31 0.74
N GLY A 193 12.70 5.70 1.91
CA GLY A 193 13.93 5.14 2.49
C GLY A 193 13.82 3.63 2.69
N ILE A 194 12.73 3.16 3.29
CA ILE A 194 12.46 1.72 3.45
C ILE A 194 12.37 1.03 2.09
N ALA A 195 11.57 1.55 1.17
CA ALA A 195 11.38 0.92 -0.14
C ALA A 195 12.70 0.82 -0.93
N GLN A 196 13.55 1.85 -0.88
CA GLN A 196 14.81 1.87 -1.59
C GLN A 196 15.82 0.89 -0.98
N GLN A 197 15.96 0.89 0.35
CA GLN A 197 16.93 0.01 1.00
C GLN A 197 16.55 -1.46 0.87
N LEU A 198 15.26 -1.80 0.91
CA LEU A 198 14.81 -3.16 0.62
C LEU A 198 15.21 -3.62 -0.79
N LYS A 199 15.13 -2.74 -1.79
CA LYS A 199 15.63 -3.04 -3.14
C LYS A 199 17.15 -3.20 -3.18
N ASN A 200 17.88 -2.37 -2.45
CA ASN A 200 19.34 -2.49 -2.34
C ASN A 200 19.74 -3.85 -1.75
N TYR A 201 19.05 -4.33 -0.70
CA TYR A 201 19.27 -5.67 -0.16
C TYR A 201 18.87 -6.77 -1.14
N ALA A 202 17.80 -6.57 -1.90
CA ALA A 202 17.40 -7.53 -2.92
C ALA A 202 18.50 -7.70 -3.99
N ALA A 203 19.00 -6.59 -4.54
CA ALA A 203 20.13 -6.60 -5.47
C ALA A 203 21.38 -7.22 -4.84
N LYS A 204 21.74 -6.82 -3.61
CA LYS A 204 22.91 -7.33 -2.87
C LYS A 204 22.87 -8.85 -2.70
N TYR A 205 21.69 -9.40 -2.40
CA TYR A 205 21.54 -10.83 -2.08
C TYR A 205 21.02 -11.68 -3.25
N GLY A 206 20.94 -11.13 -4.47
CA GLY A 206 20.47 -11.85 -5.65
C GLY A 206 18.97 -12.19 -5.63
N LEU A 207 18.17 -11.43 -4.89
CA LEU A 207 16.71 -11.57 -4.87
C LEU A 207 16.05 -10.68 -5.92
N ASN A 208 14.86 -11.06 -6.36
CA ASN A 208 14.11 -10.27 -7.34
C ASN A 208 13.64 -8.93 -6.75
N GLU A 209 14.23 -7.82 -7.21
CA GLU A 209 13.89 -6.46 -6.78
C GLU A 209 12.42 -6.08 -6.98
N LYS A 210 11.72 -6.74 -7.92
CA LYS A 210 10.29 -6.51 -8.16
C LYS A 210 9.44 -7.04 -7.01
N VAL A 211 9.92 -8.02 -6.24
CA VAL A 211 9.16 -8.65 -5.14
C VAL A 211 9.60 -8.19 -3.76
N VAL A 212 10.79 -7.60 -3.60
CA VAL A 212 11.31 -7.15 -2.31
C VAL A 212 10.95 -5.68 -2.07
N TYR A 213 9.70 -5.42 -1.70
CA TYR A 213 9.19 -4.09 -1.37
C TYR A 213 8.08 -4.18 -0.31
N PRO A 214 7.74 -3.10 0.41
CA PRO A 214 6.92 -3.21 1.63
C PRO A 214 5.55 -3.90 1.46
N HIS A 215 4.83 -3.63 0.37
CA HIS A 215 3.52 -4.25 0.16
C HIS A 215 3.59 -5.75 -0.12
N SER A 216 4.71 -6.23 -0.69
CA SER A 216 4.92 -7.66 -0.90
C SER A 216 4.98 -8.44 0.42
N PHE A 217 5.65 -7.91 1.45
CA PHE A 217 5.65 -8.51 2.78
C PHE A 217 4.25 -8.47 3.42
N ARG A 218 3.51 -7.39 3.22
CA ARG A 218 2.10 -7.30 3.66
C ARG A 218 1.21 -8.32 2.95
N HIS A 219 1.45 -8.60 1.67
CA HIS A 219 0.77 -9.68 0.96
C HIS A 219 1.15 -11.06 1.51
N ARG A 220 2.43 -11.28 1.88
CA ARG A 220 2.84 -12.51 2.58
C ARG A 220 2.12 -12.66 3.91
N PHE A 221 2.01 -11.60 4.72
CA PHE A 221 1.24 -11.64 5.97
C PHE A 221 -0.18 -12.17 5.73
N ALA A 222 -0.88 -11.59 4.74
CA ALA A 222 -2.24 -11.97 4.40
C ALA A 222 -2.37 -13.42 3.94
N LYS A 223 -1.47 -13.87 3.05
CA LYS A 223 -1.45 -15.27 2.58
C LYS A 223 -1.21 -16.23 3.74
N ASN A 224 -0.16 -15.99 4.55
CA ASN A 224 0.16 -16.83 5.70
C ASN A 224 -0.97 -16.83 6.74
N PHE A 225 -1.65 -15.70 6.94
CA PHE A 225 -2.82 -15.64 7.83
C PHE A 225 -3.93 -16.55 7.33
N LEU A 226 -4.36 -16.44 6.07
CA LEU A 226 -5.44 -17.28 5.52
C LEU A 226 -5.07 -18.77 5.42
N GLU A 227 -3.81 -19.07 5.12
CA GLU A 227 -3.29 -20.44 5.11
C GLU A 227 -3.38 -21.09 6.50
N LYS A 228 -3.20 -20.32 7.58
CA LYS A 228 -3.23 -20.80 8.97
C LYS A 228 -4.59 -20.65 9.64
N PHE A 229 -5.33 -19.62 9.26
CA PHE A 229 -6.59 -19.20 9.86
C PHE A 229 -7.46 -18.58 8.76
N ASN A 230 -8.31 -19.41 8.16
CA ASN A 230 -9.09 -19.11 6.96
C ASN A 230 -10.29 -18.16 7.24
N ASP A 231 -10.03 -17.02 7.88
CA ASP A 231 -11.01 -15.97 8.17
C ASP A 231 -10.65 -14.68 7.42
N ILE A 232 -11.34 -14.47 6.30
CA ILE A 232 -11.15 -13.28 5.45
C ILE A 232 -11.66 -11.99 6.12
N SER A 233 -12.70 -12.08 6.95
CA SER A 233 -13.30 -10.92 7.60
C SER A 233 -12.34 -10.37 8.65
N LEU A 234 -11.84 -11.24 9.52
CA LEU A 234 -10.82 -10.88 10.50
C LEU A 234 -9.55 -10.36 9.82
N LEU A 235 -9.11 -10.99 8.73
CA LEU A 235 -7.97 -10.49 7.98
C LEU A 235 -8.22 -9.07 7.43
N ALA A 236 -9.41 -8.80 6.89
CA ALA A 236 -9.76 -7.47 6.38
C ALA A 236 -9.67 -6.40 7.47
N ASP A 237 -10.15 -6.72 8.68
CA ASP A 237 -10.09 -5.83 9.84
C ASP A 237 -8.65 -5.58 10.30
N LEU A 238 -7.85 -6.63 10.44
CA LEU A 238 -6.43 -6.53 10.80
C LEU A 238 -5.63 -5.71 9.78
N MET A 239 -5.95 -5.88 8.50
CA MET A 239 -5.34 -5.12 7.42
C MET A 239 -5.92 -3.70 7.30
N GLY A 240 -7.06 -3.39 7.92
CA GLY A 240 -7.80 -2.14 7.73
C GLY A 240 -8.13 -1.88 6.28
N HIS A 241 -8.80 -2.85 5.65
CA HIS A 241 -9.44 -2.68 4.36
C HIS A 241 -10.87 -2.19 4.57
N GLU A 242 -11.25 -1.11 3.88
CA GLU A 242 -12.62 -0.56 3.96
C GLU A 242 -13.67 -1.50 3.32
N SER A 243 -13.23 -2.45 2.50
CA SER A 243 -14.08 -3.44 1.85
C SER A 243 -13.40 -4.80 1.79
N ILE A 244 -14.16 -5.84 2.12
CA ILE A 244 -13.78 -7.25 1.99
C ILE A 244 -13.31 -7.59 0.57
N GLU A 245 -13.82 -6.90 -0.45
CA GLU A 245 -13.38 -7.10 -1.84
C GLU A 245 -11.88 -6.84 -2.04
N THR A 246 -11.31 -5.92 -1.25
CA THR A 246 -9.87 -5.67 -1.27
C THR A 246 -9.09 -6.86 -0.74
N THR A 247 -9.66 -7.62 0.20
CA THR A 247 -9.05 -8.82 0.79
C THR A 247 -9.30 -10.07 -0.05
N ARG A 248 -10.37 -10.11 -0.86
CA ARG A 248 -10.72 -11.27 -1.70
C ARG A 248 -9.61 -11.67 -2.67
N ILE A 249 -8.74 -10.73 -3.05
CA ILE A 249 -7.57 -11.01 -3.90
C ILE A 249 -6.66 -12.12 -3.35
N TYR A 250 -6.66 -12.37 -2.03
CA TYR A 250 -5.87 -13.43 -1.40
C TYR A 250 -6.53 -14.81 -1.42
N LEU A 251 -7.84 -14.89 -1.67
CA LEU A 251 -8.59 -16.15 -1.76
C LEU A 251 -8.67 -16.72 -3.18
N ARG A 252 -8.14 -15.99 -4.17
CA ARG A 252 -8.29 -16.37 -5.56
C ARG A 252 -7.45 -17.59 -5.86
N ARG A 253 -8.11 -18.60 -6.40
CA ARG A 253 -7.57 -19.90 -6.80
C ARG A 253 -7.80 -20.06 -8.30
N SER A 254 -6.91 -20.79 -8.95
CA SER A 254 -7.08 -21.25 -10.33
C SER A 254 -8.24 -22.25 -10.42
N SER A 255 -8.76 -22.48 -11.62
CA SER A 255 -9.82 -23.45 -11.87
C SER A 255 -9.40 -24.88 -11.48
N ALA A 256 -8.13 -25.22 -11.69
CA ALA A 256 -7.57 -26.52 -11.30
C ALA A 256 -7.56 -26.68 -9.77
N GLU A 257 -7.04 -25.70 -9.03
CA GLU A 257 -7.06 -25.72 -7.55
C GLU A 257 -8.50 -25.79 -7.01
N GLN A 258 -9.45 -25.10 -7.65
CA GLN A 258 -10.86 -25.20 -7.26
C GLN A 258 -11.42 -26.61 -7.45
N GLN A 259 -11.14 -27.25 -8.60
CA GLN A 259 -11.56 -28.62 -8.86
C GLN A 259 -10.94 -29.60 -7.85
N GLU A 260 -9.63 -29.52 -7.60
CA GLU A 260 -8.96 -30.37 -6.60
C GLU A 260 -9.59 -30.24 -5.20
N ILE A 261 -9.98 -29.02 -4.82
CA ILE A 261 -10.65 -28.78 -3.54
C ILE A 261 -12.05 -29.37 -3.54
N VAL A 262 -12.80 -29.22 -4.64
CA VAL A 262 -14.13 -29.82 -4.76
C VAL A 262 -14.03 -31.35 -4.69
N ASP A 263 -13.13 -31.97 -5.43
CA ASP A 263 -12.91 -33.42 -5.43
C ASP A 263 -12.48 -33.94 -4.05
N LYS A 264 -11.72 -33.14 -3.31
CA LYS A 264 -11.29 -33.48 -1.95
C LYS A 264 -12.41 -33.34 -0.91
N VAL A 265 -13.31 -32.38 -1.10
CA VAL A 265 -14.35 -32.03 -0.11
C VAL A 265 -15.64 -32.82 -0.37
N ILE A 266 -16.03 -32.99 -1.63
CA ILE A 266 -17.22 -33.71 -2.06
C ILE A 266 -16.80 -35.14 -2.40
N THR A 267 -17.09 -36.07 -1.49
CA THR A 267 -16.70 -37.48 -1.60
C THR A 267 -17.89 -38.42 -1.67
N TRP A 268 -19.10 -37.87 -1.87
CA TRP A 268 -20.38 -38.58 -1.95
C TRP A 268 -21.13 -38.23 -3.24
#